data_AF-A0A246FMY4-F1
#
_entry.id   AF-A0A246FMY4-F1
#
_cell.length_a   1.000
_cell.length_b   1.000
_cell.length_c   1.000
_cell.angle_alpha   90.00
_cell.angle_beta   90.00
_cell.angle_gamma   90.00
#
_symmetry.space_group_name_H-M   'P 1'
#
loop_
_entity.id
_entity.type
_entity.pdbx_description
1 polymer ?
#
loop_
_entity_poly.entity_id
_entity_poly.type
_entity_poly.pdbx_seq_one_letter_code
_entity_poly.pdbx_strand_id
1 'polypeptide(L)'
;MESAYQPPAELLAKFGFRSHASPAGQIRYSRPSEVGQETVVLYADGEMTLLEAVNGQMLYCFQGRVASEAELRVLLRQVNWPAEVSG
;
A
#
# COMPACT_ATOMS: atom_id res chain seq x y z
N MET A 1 20.96 10.50 -3.14
CA MET A 1 19.52 10.50 -2.79
C MET A 1 19.04 9.09 -3.00
N GLU A 2 18.69 8.39 -1.93
CA GLU A 2 18.07 7.08 -2.08
C GLU A 2 16.70 7.29 -2.74
N SER A 3 16.45 6.57 -3.83
CA SER A 3 15.15 6.57 -4.49
C SER A 3 14.15 5.93 -3.53
N ALA A 4 13.05 6.62 -3.22
CA ALA A 4 12.00 6.05 -2.39
C ALA A 4 11.44 4.78 -3.05
N TYR A 5 11.15 3.75 -2.25
CA TYR A 5 10.62 2.51 -2.78
C TYR A 5 9.20 2.74 -3.32
N GLN A 6 8.97 2.32 -4.56
CA GLN A 6 7.67 2.34 -5.21
C GLN A 6 7.30 0.90 -5.58
N PRO A 7 6.22 0.34 -5.02
CA PRO A 7 5.88 -1.04 -5.28
C PRO A 7 5.49 -1.24 -6.76
N PRO A 8 6.05 -2.26 -7.42
CA PRO A 8 5.66 -2.58 -8.78
C PRO A 8 4.20 -3.06 -8.81
N ALA A 9 3.51 -2.78 -9.93
CA ALA A 9 2.12 -3.18 -10.12
C ALA A 9 1.88 -4.69 -9.90
N GLU A 10 2.85 -5.52 -10.29
CA GLU A 10 2.81 -6.98 -10.11
C GLU A 10 2.79 -7.39 -8.63
N LEU A 11 3.53 -6.69 -7.77
CA LEU A 11 3.51 -6.94 -6.33
C LEU A 11 2.17 -6.55 -5.72
N LEU A 12 1.65 -5.38 -6.09
CA LEU A 12 0.33 -4.92 -5.66
C LEU A 12 -0.77 -5.89 -6.09
N ALA A 13 -0.69 -6.42 -7.32
CA ALA A 13 -1.62 -7.44 -7.80
C ALA A 13 -1.55 -8.74 -6.98
N LYS A 14 -0.36 -9.18 -6.54
CA LYS A 14 -0.21 -10.33 -5.62
C LYS A 14 -0.87 -10.08 -4.27
N PHE A 15 -0.92 -8.84 -3.80
CA PHE A 15 -1.65 -8.44 -2.60
C PHE A 15 -3.15 -8.21 -2.83
N GLY A 16 -3.67 -8.50 -4.03
CA GLY A 16 -5.08 -8.35 -4.37
C GLY A 16 -5.49 -6.95 -4.81
N PHE A 17 -4.55 -6.01 -4.90
CA PHE A 17 -4.83 -4.67 -5.39
C PHE A 17 -5.00 -4.66 -6.92
N ARG A 18 -5.98 -3.89 -7.40
CA ARG A 18 -6.25 -3.69 -8.82
C ARG A 18 -6.15 -2.22 -9.16
N SER A 19 -5.61 -1.91 -10.33
CA SER A 19 -5.53 -0.53 -10.81
C SER A 19 -6.94 0.06 -10.94
N HIS A 20 -7.08 1.32 -10.55
CA HIS A 20 -8.31 2.08 -10.64
C HIS A 20 -8.05 3.43 -11.30
N ALA A 21 -9.07 4.00 -11.94
CA ALA A 21 -8.97 5.32 -12.53
C ALA A 21 -8.49 6.36 -11.49
N SER A 22 -7.52 7.18 -11.89
CA SER A 22 -6.87 8.17 -11.04
C SER A 22 -6.67 9.49 -11.80
N PRO A 23 -6.64 10.63 -11.08
CA PRO A 23 -6.21 11.89 -11.66
C PRO A 23 -4.77 11.83 -12.20
N ALA A 24 -4.43 12.75 -13.10
CA ALA A 24 -3.05 12.89 -13.60
C ALA A 24 -2.05 13.05 -12.44
N GLY A 25 -0.90 12.39 -12.53
CA GLY A 25 0.15 12.41 -11.51
C GLY A 25 -0.06 11.43 -10.34
N GLN A 26 -1.15 10.65 -10.36
CA GLN A 26 -1.41 9.58 -9.40
C GLN A 26 -1.61 8.25 -10.10
N ILE A 27 -1.12 7.17 -9.49
CA ILE A 27 -1.51 5.82 -9.86
C ILE A 27 -2.22 5.21 -8.66
N ARG A 28 -3.46 4.78 -8.84
CA ARG A 28 -4.28 4.22 -7.76
C ARG A 28 -4.45 2.72 -7.94
N TYR A 29 -4.31 2.00 -6.84
CA TYR A 29 -4.65 0.61 -6.75
C TYR A 29 -5.54 0.38 -5.54
N SER A 30 -6.62 -0.38 -5.69
CA SER A 30 -7.55 -0.66 -4.60
C SER A 30 -7.84 -2.14 -4.45
N ARG A 31 -8.16 -2.56 -3.23
CA ARG A 31 -8.69 -3.89 -2.92
C ARG A 31 -9.82 -3.79 -1.87
N PRO A 32 -10.74 -4.76 -1.81
CA PRO A 32 -11.62 -4.90 -0.66
C PRO A 32 -10.80 -5.27 0.59
N SER A 33 -11.19 -4.72 1.74
CA SER A 33 -10.70 -5.16 3.06
C SER A 33 -11.84 -5.89 3.81
N GLU A 34 -11.58 -6.36 5.03
CA GLU A 34 -12.61 -7.01 5.86
C GLU A 34 -13.79 -6.08 6.20
N VAL A 35 -13.54 -4.77 6.28
CA VAL A 35 -14.52 -3.78 6.75
C VAL A 35 -14.77 -2.65 5.74
N GLY A 36 -14.09 -2.63 4.60
CA GLY A 36 -14.13 -1.51 3.67
C GLY A 36 -13.29 -1.72 2.42
N GLN A 37 -12.53 -0.68 2.06
CA GLN A 37 -11.69 -0.63 0.87
C GLN A 37 -10.34 -0.01 1.21
N GLU A 38 -9.27 -0.76 0.91
CA GLU A 38 -7.91 -0.24 0.94
C GLU A 38 -7.54 0.35 -0.41
N THR A 39 -6.86 1.48 -0.41
CA THR A 39 -6.33 2.12 -1.61
C THR A 39 -4.90 2.58 -1.40
N VAL A 40 -4.01 2.14 -2.30
CA VAL A 40 -2.65 2.65 -2.45
C VAL A 40 -2.65 3.70 -3.56
N VAL A 41 -2.09 4.87 -3.27
CA VAL A 41 -1.84 5.94 -4.24
C VAL A 41 -0.34 6.13 -4.36
N LEU A 42 0.18 6.03 -5.57
CA LEU A 42 1.59 6.26 -5.90
C LEU A 42 1.74 7.61 -6.60
N TYR A 43 2.74 8.38 -6.20
CA TYR A 43 3.05 9.69 -6.75
C TYR A 43 4.38 9.68 -7.51
N ALA A 44 4.50 10.55 -8.52
CA ALA A 44 5.67 10.60 -9.38
C ALA A 44 6.98 10.98 -8.66
N ASP A 45 6.89 11.64 -7.50
CA ASP A 45 8.04 12.05 -6.69
C ASP A 45 8.50 10.96 -5.69
N GLY A 46 7.86 9.79 -5.73
CA GLY A 46 8.16 8.67 -4.85
C GLY A 46 7.41 8.67 -3.52
N GLU A 47 6.53 9.65 -3.26
CA GLU A 47 5.59 9.57 -2.14
C GLU A 47 4.53 8.48 -2.39
N MET A 48 3.96 7.95 -1.31
CA MET A 48 2.89 6.98 -1.31
C MET A 48 1.84 7.34 -0.25
N THR A 49 0.58 7.11 -0.58
CA THR A 49 -0.52 7.17 0.38
C THR A 49 -1.21 5.81 0.46
N LEU A 50 -1.46 5.32 1.68
CA LEU A 50 -2.28 4.14 1.95
C LEU A 50 -3.52 4.58 2.73
N LEU A 51 -4.70 4.27 2.21
CA LEU A 51 -5.99 4.69 2.74
C LEU A 51 -6.85 3.46 3.04
N GLU A 52 -7.59 3.49 4.13
CA GLU A 52 -8.70 2.56 4.41
C GLU A 52 -9.99 3.37 4.52
N ALA A 53 -10.99 3.06 3.69
CA ALA A 53 -12.30 3.68 3.73
C ALA A 53 -13.38 2.65 4.09
N VAL A 54 -14.17 2.95 5.12
CA VAL A 54 -15.29 2.14 5.61
C VAL A 54 -16.57 2.93 5.48
N ASN A 55 -17.57 2.41 4.75
CA ASN A 55 -18.85 3.09 4.53
C ASN A 55 -18.72 4.54 4.02
N GLY A 56 -17.73 4.80 3.16
CA GLY A 56 -17.45 6.14 2.62
C GLY A 56 -16.74 7.09 3.59
N GLN A 57 -16.38 6.64 4.78
CA GLN A 57 -15.59 7.40 5.76
C GLN A 57 -14.16 6.87 5.80
N MET A 58 -13.19 7.77 5.93
CA MET A 58 -11.78 7.39 6.03
C MET A 58 -11.47 6.92 7.45
N LEU A 59 -11.10 5.64 7.58
CA LEU A 59 -10.74 5.03 8.86
C LEU A 59 -9.25 5.23 9.17
N TYR A 60 -8.40 5.10 8.16
CA TYR A 60 -6.95 5.24 8.30
C TYR A 60 -6.33 5.88 7.05
N CYS A 61 -5.25 6.64 7.28
CA CYS A 61 -4.42 7.24 6.25
C CYS A 61 -2.95 7.22 6.69
N PHE A 62 -2.09 6.63 5.87
CA PHE A 62 -0.66 6.88 5.87
C PHE A 62 -0.31 7.69 4.64
N GLN A 63 0.54 8.69 4.80
CA GLN A 63 1.14 9.43 3.71
C GLN A 63 2.63 9.61 4.01
N GLY A 64 3.48 9.18 3.08
CA GLY A 64 4.93 9.31 3.22
C GLY A 64 5.70 8.45 2.23
N ARG A 65 7.00 8.37 2.43
CA ARG A 65 7.90 7.53 1.63
C ARG A 65 8.22 6.27 2.41
N VAL A 66 8.19 5.14 1.73
CA VAL A 66 8.67 3.85 2.25
C VAL A 66 10.07 3.59 1.73
N ALA A 67 10.93 3.03 2.58
CA ALA A 67 12.31 2.70 2.25
C ALA A 67 12.44 1.34 1.55
N SER A 68 11.46 0.44 1.71
CA SER A 68 11.56 -0.92 1.15
C SER A 68 10.21 -1.63 0.99
N GLU A 69 10.23 -2.77 0.29
CA GLU A 69 9.12 -3.70 0.25
C GLU A 69 8.71 -4.21 1.64
N ALA A 70 9.69 -4.39 2.55
CA ALA A 70 9.42 -4.88 3.90
C ALA A 70 8.57 -3.88 4.69
N GLU A 71 8.88 -2.58 4.61
CA GLU A 71 8.05 -1.53 5.23
C GLU A 71 6.64 -1.49 4.63
N LEU A 72 6.52 -1.62 3.30
CA LEU A 72 5.22 -1.72 2.66
C LEU A 72 4.41 -2.92 3.20
N ARG A 73 5.04 -4.09 3.35
CA ARG A 73 4.38 -5.29 3.89
C ARG A 73 3.91 -5.08 5.33
N VAL A 74 4.68 -4.37 6.15
CA VAL A 74 4.28 -3.96 7.50
C VAL A 74 3.05 -3.04 7.44
N LEU A 75 3.07 -2.01 6.58
CA LEU A 75 1.94 -1.09 6.41
C LEU A 75 0.66 -1.83 5.97
N LEU A 76 0.77 -2.76 5.02
CA LEU A 76 -0.34 -3.58 4.54
C LEU A 76 -0.75 -4.72 5.49
N ARG A 77 -0.07 -4.83 6.64
CA ARG A 77 -0.20 -5.95 7.60
C ARG A 77 -0.03 -7.32 6.95
N GLN A 78 0.71 -7.39 5.84
CA GLN A 78 1.03 -8.61 5.09
C GLN A 78 2.35 -9.21 5.58
N VAL A 79 2.51 -9.31 6.89
CA VAL A 79 3.72 -9.86 7.49
C VAL A 79 3.47 -11.33 7.79
N ASN A 80 4.01 -12.21 6.95
CA ASN A 80 4.30 -13.56 7.39
C ASN A 80 5.54 -13.43 8.29
N TRP A 81 5.35 -13.28 9.60
CA TRP A 81 6.45 -13.61 10.52
C TRP A 81 6.62 -15.12 10.42
N PRO A 82 7.70 -15.67 9.81
CA PRO A 82 8.16 -16.95 10.33
C PRO A 82 8.40 -16.66 11.81
N ALA A 83 7.66 -17.33 12.68
CA ALA A 83 7.96 -17.34 14.10
C ALA A 83 9.30 -18.09 14.25
N GLU A 84 10.41 -17.44 13.91
CA GLU A 84 11.72 -17.89 14.35
C GLU A 84 11.84 -17.54 15.83
N VAL A 85 11.12 -18.31 16.65
CA VAL A 85 11.58 -18.65 17.99
C VAL A 85 12.15 -20.05 17.87
N SER A 86 13.34 -20.13 17.29
CA SER A 86 14.21 -21.30 17.46
C SER A 86 15.40 -20.83 18.29
N GLY A 87 15.21 -20.94 19.61
CA GLY A 87 16.25 -20.95 20.62
C GLY A 87 16.04 -22.16 21.50
#